data_AF-A0A972KA76-F1
#
_entry.id   AF-A0A972KA76-F1
#
_cell.length_a   1.000
_cell.length_b   1.000
_cell.length_c   1.000
_cell.angle_alpha   90.00
_cell.angle_beta   90.00
_cell.angle_gamma   90.00
#
_symmetry.space_group_name_H-M   'P 1'
#
loop_
_entity.id
_entity.type
_entity.pdbx_description
1 polymer ?
#
loop_
_entity_poly.entity_id
_entity_poly.type
_entity_poly.pdbx_seq_one_letter_code
_entity_poly.pdbx_strand_id
1 'polypeptide(L)'
;MGDIKRTLSLVAKGFASTATDAIEAELKEMENAFALVLVSSLSGMPSPPGYLGLRLLPYMEREVMVMLSRAQNLDDQFAQWFSILEFG
;
A
#
# COMPACT_ATOMS: atom_id res chain seq x y z
N MET A 1 28.37 -45.36 -3.76
CA MET A 1 27.19 -44.88 -4.51
C MET A 1 26.11 -44.23 -3.63
N GLY A 2 25.98 -44.60 -2.34
CA GLY A 2 24.93 -44.07 -1.44
C GLY A 2 25.12 -42.60 -1.00
N ASP A 3 26.37 -42.17 -0.79
CA ASP A 3 26.65 -40.81 -0.30
C ASP A 3 26.32 -39.71 -1.31
N ILE A 4 26.56 -39.95 -2.60
CA ILE A 4 26.23 -39.01 -3.68
C ILE A 4 24.73 -38.76 -3.80
N LYS A 5 23.90 -39.78 -3.62
CA LYS A 5 22.44 -39.60 -3.61
C LYS A 5 22.00 -38.80 -2.38
N ARG A 6 22.68 -38.98 -1.25
CA ARG A 6 22.38 -38.30 0.00
C ARG A 6 22.75 -36.82 -0.08
N THR A 7 23.94 -36.49 -0.60
CA THR A 7 24.37 -35.10 -0.81
C THR A 7 23.48 -34.38 -1.82
N LEU A 8 23.10 -35.02 -2.93
CA LEU A 8 22.19 -34.43 -3.91
C LEU A 8 20.79 -34.14 -3.33
N SER A 9 20.29 -35.05 -2.47
CA SER A 9 18.99 -34.86 -1.81
C SER A 9 18.99 -33.71 -0.78
N LEU A 10 20.12 -33.50 -0.09
CA LEU A 10 20.27 -32.42 0.88
C LEU A 10 20.34 -31.07 0.18
N VAL A 11 21.05 -30.99 -0.94
CA VAL A 11 21.13 -29.79 -1.78
C VAL A 11 19.75 -29.44 -2.33
N ALA A 12 19.01 -30.41 -2.89
CA ALA A 12 17.66 -30.18 -3.41
C ALA A 12 16.67 -29.72 -2.32
N LYS A 13 16.74 -30.31 -1.11
CA LYS A 13 15.94 -29.86 0.03
C LYS A 13 16.29 -28.45 0.50
N GLY A 14 17.58 -28.08 0.47
CA GLY A 14 18.03 -26.72 0.76
C GLY A 14 17.41 -25.70 -0.20
N PHE A 15 17.46 -25.96 -1.50
CA PHE A 15 16.84 -25.08 -2.51
C PHE A 15 15.33 -24.95 -2.33
N ALA A 16 14.62 -26.06 -2.07
CA ALA A 16 13.18 -26.04 -1.84
C ALA A 16 12.80 -25.27 -0.57
N SER A 17 13.55 -25.44 0.52
CA SER A 17 13.36 -24.67 1.76
C SER A 17 13.50 -23.18 1.49
N THR A 18 14.61 -22.76 0.88
CA THR A 18 14.86 -21.34 0.60
C THR A 18 13.80 -20.70 -0.29
N ALA A 19 13.31 -21.44 -1.30
CA ALA A 19 12.22 -20.95 -2.15
C ALA A 19 10.89 -20.81 -1.37
N THR A 20 10.63 -21.72 -0.43
CA THR A 20 9.43 -21.68 0.42
C THR A 20 9.51 -20.52 1.41
N ASP A 21 10.67 -20.35 2.05
CA ASP A 21 10.94 -19.26 3.01
C ASP A 21 10.76 -17.88 2.37
N ALA A 22 11.17 -17.72 1.10
CA ALA A 22 10.99 -16.48 0.35
C ALA A 22 9.50 -16.16 0.10
N ILE A 23 8.72 -17.16 -0.30
CA ILE A 23 7.28 -17.00 -0.55
C ILE A 23 6.53 -16.69 0.76
N GLU A 24 6.92 -17.32 1.87
CA GLU A 24 6.36 -17.01 3.19
C GLU A 24 6.67 -15.56 3.64
N ALA A 25 7.87 -15.07 3.35
CA ALA A 25 8.24 -13.67 3.61
C ALA A 25 7.40 -12.70 2.77
N GLU A 26 7.22 -12.97 1.47
CA GLU A 26 6.38 -12.15 0.58
C GLU A 26 4.91 -12.12 1.04
N LEU A 27 4.37 -13.28 1.43
CA LEU A 27 3.00 -13.40 1.95
C LEU A 27 2.83 -12.51 3.19
N LYS A 28 3.79 -12.56 4.12
CA LYS A 28 3.76 -11.75 5.34
C LYS A 28 3.83 -10.25 5.06
N GLU A 29 4.58 -9.83 4.04
CA GLU A 29 4.61 -8.43 3.60
C GLU A 29 3.26 -7.99 3.00
N MET A 30 2.62 -8.84 2.19
CA MET A 30 1.29 -8.58 1.65
C MET A 30 0.22 -8.47 2.74
N GLU A 31 0.24 -9.34 3.74
CA GLU A 31 -0.69 -9.29 4.88
C GLU A 31 -0.54 -8.00 5.69
N ASN A 32 0.70 -7.54 5.92
CA ASN A 32 0.97 -6.25 6.57
C ASN A 32 0.47 -5.07 5.75
N ALA A 33 0.71 -5.07 4.42
CA ALA A 33 0.20 -4.02 3.54
C ALA A 33 -1.33 -3.99 3.50
N PHE A 34 -1.98 -5.15 3.48
CA PHE A 34 -3.43 -5.28 3.55
C PHE A 34 -3.98 -4.75 4.87
N ALA A 35 -3.37 -5.11 6.00
CA ALA A 35 -3.76 -4.60 7.32
C ALA A 35 -3.65 -3.07 7.40
N LEU A 36 -2.58 -2.49 6.84
CA LEU A 36 -2.41 -1.04 6.74
C LEU A 36 -3.51 -0.38 5.89
N VAL A 37 -3.82 -0.93 4.71
CA VAL A 37 -4.90 -0.40 3.85
C VAL A 37 -6.24 -0.50 4.57
N LEU A 38 -6.54 -1.64 5.20
CA LEU A 38 -7.80 -1.89 5.89
C LEU A 38 -7.96 -0.94 7.10
N VAL A 39 -6.92 -0.79 7.93
CA VAL A 39 -6.90 0.18 9.04
C VAL A 39 -7.04 1.61 8.52
N SER A 40 -6.35 1.99 7.44
CA SER A 40 -6.47 3.34 6.87
C SER A 40 -7.89 3.61 6.33
N SER A 41 -8.54 2.60 5.75
CA SER A 41 -9.89 2.70 5.21
C SER A 41 -10.97 2.81 6.31
N LEU A 42 -10.73 2.20 7.47
CA LEU A 42 -11.66 2.22 8.61
C LEU A 42 -11.42 3.36 9.60
N SER A 43 -10.20 3.92 9.67
CA SER A 43 -9.79 4.82 10.76
C SER A 43 -9.50 6.26 10.33
N GLY A 44 -9.40 6.55 9.03
CA GLY A 44 -9.16 7.92 8.53
C GLY A 44 -7.76 8.51 8.79
N MET A 45 -6.76 7.71 9.18
CA MET A 45 -5.34 8.10 9.38
C MET A 45 -4.41 6.87 9.31
N PRO A 46 -3.08 7.02 9.09
CA PRO A 46 -2.34 7.91 8.21
C PRO A 46 -2.17 7.28 6.82
N SER A 47 -1.75 8.08 5.84
CA SER A 47 -1.62 7.65 4.43
C SER A 47 -0.85 6.33 4.29
N PRO A 48 -1.28 5.42 3.40
CA PRO A 48 -0.52 4.22 3.04
C PRO A 48 0.96 4.55 2.77
N PRO A 49 1.92 3.65 3.05
CA PRO A 49 3.33 3.86 2.76
C PRO A 49 3.49 4.41 1.34
N GLY A 50 4.20 5.53 1.16
CA GLY A 50 4.16 6.33 -0.08
C GLY A 50 4.38 5.52 -1.37
N TYR A 51 5.16 4.44 -1.29
CA TYR A 51 5.37 3.50 -2.40
C TYR A 51 4.11 2.75 -2.86
N LEU A 52 3.24 2.32 -1.92
CA LEU A 52 1.94 1.73 -2.23
C LEU A 52 1.02 2.76 -2.89
N GLY A 53 1.02 4.00 -2.40
CA GLY A 53 0.32 5.11 -3.05
C GLY A 53 0.74 5.28 -4.50
N LEU A 54 2.06 5.30 -4.78
CA LEU A 54 2.60 5.44 -6.14
C LEU A 54 2.23 4.27 -7.07
N ARG A 55 2.19 3.03 -6.57
CA ARG A 55 1.72 1.87 -7.35
C ARG A 55 0.22 1.90 -7.62
N LEU A 56 -0.56 2.49 -6.72
CA LEU A 56 -2.02 2.60 -6.85
C LEU A 56 -2.45 3.82 -7.69
N LEU A 57 -1.61 4.86 -7.80
CA LEU A 57 -1.91 6.08 -8.57
C LEU A 57 -2.51 5.84 -9.97
N PRO A 58 -1.99 4.92 -10.81
CA PRO A 58 -2.58 4.66 -12.12
C PRO A 58 -4.02 4.15 -12.08
N TYR A 59 -4.43 3.54 -10.96
CA TYR A 59 -5.79 3.02 -10.75
C TYR A 59 -6.71 4.02 -10.02
N MET A 60 -6.17 5.13 -9.53
CA MET A 60 -6.88 6.15 -8.75
C MET A 60 -7.21 7.41 -9.56
N GLU A 61 -7.11 7.37 -10.88
CA GLU A 61 -7.32 8.53 -11.77
C GLU A 61 -8.65 9.23 -11.50
N ARG A 62 -9.73 8.46 -11.37
CA ARG A 62 -11.07 8.99 -11.13
C ARG A 62 -11.16 9.70 -9.78
N GLU A 63 -10.63 9.09 -8.73
CA GLU A 63 -10.65 9.61 -7.37
C GLU A 63 -9.81 10.88 -7.26
N VAL A 64 -8.65 10.93 -7.93
CA VAL A 64 -7.79 12.11 -8.03
C VAL A 64 -8.51 13.26 -8.77
N MET A 65 -9.20 12.96 -9.87
CA MET A 65 -9.99 13.96 -10.61
C MET A 65 -11.15 14.51 -9.78
N VAL A 66 -11.85 13.66 -9.03
CA VAL A 66 -12.91 14.09 -8.09
C VAL A 66 -12.32 14.94 -6.96
N MET A 67 -11.17 14.55 -6.41
CA MET A 67 -10.50 15.30 -5.36
C MET A 67 -10.06 16.68 -5.86
N LEU A 68 -9.49 16.77 -7.07
CA LEU A 68 -9.07 18.02 -7.68
C LEU A 68 -10.26 18.94 -7.99
N SER A 69 -11.35 18.40 -8.51
CA SER A 69 -12.59 19.15 -8.74
C SER A 69 -13.18 19.68 -7.43
N ARG A 70 -13.14 18.91 -6.35
CA ARG A 70 -13.57 19.38 -5.02
C ARG A 70 -12.62 20.41 -4.42
N ALA A 71 -11.31 20.27 -4.63
CA ALA A 71 -10.30 21.24 -4.20
C ALA A 71 -10.50 22.61 -4.88
N GLN A 72 -10.81 22.62 -6.17
CA GLN A 72 -11.13 23.87 -6.89
C GLN A 72 -12.40 24.55 -6.34
N ASN A 73 -13.39 23.77 -5.92
CA ASN A 73 -14.61 24.30 -5.30
C ASN A 73 -14.41 24.68 -3.81
N LEU A 74 -13.31 24.24 -3.19
CA LEU A 74 -12.97 24.62 -1.82
C LEU A 74 -12.49 26.07 -1.75
N ASP A 75 -11.82 26.58 -2.78
CA ASP A 75 -11.42 28.00 -2.84
C ASP A 75 -12.65 28.93 -2.74
N ASP A 76 -13.76 28.59 -3.39
CA ASP A 76 -15.00 29.36 -3.37
C ASP A 76 -15.74 29.24 -2.02
N GLN A 77 -15.69 28.07 -1.39
CA GLN A 77 -16.24 27.89 -0.05
C GLN A 77 -15.39 28.60 1.01
N PHE A 78 -14.06 28.47 0.97
CA PHE A 78 -13.17 29.19 1.86
C PHE A 78 -13.27 30.69 1.66
N ALA A 79 -13.42 31.20 0.44
CA ALA A 79 -13.68 32.61 0.19
C ALA A 79 -14.98 33.09 0.87
N GLN A 80 -16.05 32.29 0.85
CA GLN A 80 -17.27 32.59 1.61
C GLN A 80 -17.04 32.54 3.13
N TRP A 81 -16.30 31.55 3.65
CA TRP A 81 -15.95 31.49 5.08
C TRP A 81 -15.05 32.65 5.51
N PHE A 82 -14.06 33.04 4.71
CA PHE A 82 -13.20 34.19 4.97
C PHE A 82 -13.98 35.50 4.85
N SER A 83 -14.94 35.60 3.93
CA SER A 83 -15.86 36.74 3.85
C SER A 83 -16.81 36.83 5.06
N ILE A 84 -17.23 35.69 5.62
CA ILE A 84 -17.99 35.60 6.88
C ILE A 84 -17.09 35.88 8.10
N LEU A 85 -15.80 35.57 8.03
CA LEU A 85 -14.83 35.91 9.08
C LEU A 85 -14.37 37.37 9.00
N GLU A 86 -14.51 38.02 7.83
CA GLU A 86 -14.29 39.46 7.59
C GLU A 86 -15.49 40.35 8.01
N PHE A 87 -16.31 39.90 8.96
CA PHE A 87 -17.19 40.83 9.68
C PHE A 87 -16.38 41.63 10.72
N GLY A 88 -15.78 42.75 10.27
CA GLY A 88 -15.30 43.87 11.11
C GLY A 88 -13.80 43.96 11.34
#